data_AF-A0A3S4TW48-F1
#
_entry.id   AF-A0A3S4TW48-F1
#
_cell.length_a   1.000
_cell.length_b   1.000
_cell.length_c   1.000
_cell.angle_alpha   90.00
_cell.angle_beta   90.00
_cell.angle_gamma   90.00
#
_symmetry.space_group_name_H-M   'P 1'
#
loop_
_entity.id
_entity.type
_entity.pdbx_description
1 polymer ?
#
loop_
_entity_poly.entity_id
_entity_poly.type
_entity_poly.pdbx_seq_one_letter_code
_entity_poly.pdbx_strand_id
1 'polypeptide(L)'
;MTLWDKNTLKPLIRFYGNTLLTTGKISPDGKWVVTGSTHRGHFMWSIQNPYKRLGVAKPESGIYNNETKSRDTSKLLPIPQKFEKLQTAKLFEVLSVGFLSDKDFILIDRDRNARIHPIYTTGDSWMKTYVDLGDRRGSSQSNLSAGSSPKAGILVISQGSGIAVFRYHSATKELEKIWVAD
;
A
#
# COMPACT_ATOMS: atom_id res chain seq x y z
N MET A 1 11.92 -4.40 10.68
CA MET A 1 10.64 -4.54 11.42
C MET A 1 10.66 -5.87 12.18
N THR A 2 10.00 -5.99 13.33
CA THR A 2 9.98 -7.26 14.10
C THR A 2 8.54 -7.71 14.30
N LEU A 3 8.24 -8.98 14.03
CA LEU A 3 6.99 -9.62 14.41
C LEU A 3 7.12 -10.13 15.84
N TRP A 4 6.12 -9.85 16.68
CA TRP A 4 6.10 -10.24 18.08
C TRP A 4 4.90 -11.13 18.36
N ASP A 5 5.08 -12.07 19.29
CA ASP A 5 3.98 -12.84 19.84
C ASP A 5 3.24 -12.00 20.89
N LYS A 6 1.92 -11.85 20.73
CA LYS A 6 1.12 -10.98 21.61
C LYS A 6 0.91 -11.53 23.02
N ASN A 7 1.05 -12.85 23.22
CA ASN A 7 0.76 -13.50 24.50
C ASN A 7 2.03 -13.57 25.36
N THR A 8 3.15 -13.94 24.74
CA THR A 8 4.45 -14.10 25.39
C THR A 8 5.27 -12.82 25.39
N LEU A 9 4.91 -11.84 24.55
CA LEU A 9 5.64 -10.58 24.34
C LEU A 9 7.09 -10.79 23.91
N LYS A 10 7.37 -11.90 23.22
CA LYS A 10 8.70 -12.22 22.68
C LYS A 10 8.78 -11.97 21.18
N PRO A 11 9.94 -11.57 20.64
CA PRO A 11 10.12 -11.43 19.21
C PRO A 11 10.08 -12.81 18.55
N LEU A 12 9.27 -12.94 17.49
CA LEU A 12 9.18 -14.14 16.67
C LEU A 12 10.19 -14.09 15.52
N ILE A 13 10.13 -13.03 14.70
CA ILE A 13 10.94 -12.89 13.49
C ILE A 13 11.37 -11.43 13.31
N ARG A 14 12.62 -11.22 12.86
CA ARG A 14 13.10 -9.94 12.35
C ARG A 14 13.04 -9.91 10.82
N PHE A 15 12.27 -8.98 10.27
CA PHE A 15 12.19 -8.72 8.83
C PHE A 15 13.22 -7.66 8.41
N TYR A 16 14.10 -8.05 7.49
CA TYR A 16 15.16 -7.22 6.90
C TYR A 16 14.81 -6.79 5.46
N GLY A 17 15.24 -5.60 5.07
CA GLY A 17 15.19 -5.11 3.69
C GLY A 17 14.65 -3.69 3.53
N ASN A 18 13.73 -3.25 4.39
CA ASN A 18 13.28 -1.84 4.39
C ASN A 18 14.35 -0.95 5.02
N THR A 19 14.47 0.27 4.49
CA THR A 19 15.42 1.28 4.98
C THR A 19 14.69 2.50 5.53
N LEU A 20 15.28 3.20 6.51
CA LEU A 20 14.71 4.41 7.14
C LEU A 20 13.33 4.16 7.79
N LEU A 21 12.44 5.16 7.74
CA LEU A 21 11.11 5.07 8.31
C LEU A 21 10.32 3.97 7.60
N THR A 22 9.78 3.04 8.39
CA THR A 22 9.08 1.85 7.92
C THR A 22 7.69 1.81 8.53
N THR A 23 6.68 1.57 7.70
CA THR A 23 5.32 1.26 8.10
C THR A 23 5.01 -0.20 7.78
N GLY A 24 4.09 -0.81 8.53
CA GLY A 24 3.68 -2.18 8.26
C GLY A 24 2.37 -2.57 8.92
N LYS A 25 1.69 -3.54 8.31
CA LYS A 25 0.41 -4.10 8.77
C LYS A 25 0.42 -5.61 8.53
N ILE A 26 -0.19 -6.36 9.44
CA ILE A 26 -0.55 -7.77 9.21
C ILE A 26 -1.84 -7.76 8.37
N SER A 27 -1.93 -8.62 7.35
CA SER A 27 -3.15 -8.80 6.57
C SER A 27 -4.30 -9.26 7.46
N PRO A 28 -5.54 -8.88 7.17
CA PRO A 28 -6.67 -9.28 8.02
C PRO A 28 -6.85 -10.79 8.11
N ASP A 29 -6.44 -11.54 7.08
CA ASP A 29 -6.43 -13.01 7.11
C ASP A 29 -5.26 -13.62 7.92
N GLY A 30 -4.35 -12.79 8.45
CA GLY A 30 -3.22 -13.20 9.28
C GLY A 30 -2.12 -13.96 8.55
N LYS A 31 -2.13 -13.98 7.20
CA LYS A 31 -1.19 -14.78 6.40
C LYS A 31 0.03 -14.00 5.92
N TRP A 32 -0.05 -12.68 5.87
CA TRP A 32 1.00 -11.83 5.32
C TRP A 32 1.28 -10.63 6.21
N VAL A 33 2.53 -10.20 6.19
CA VAL A 33 2.94 -8.89 6.68
C VAL A 33 3.26 -8.04 5.47
N VAL A 34 2.64 -6.87 5.32
CA VAL A 34 2.90 -5.91 4.24
C VAL A 34 3.58 -4.68 4.82
N THR A 35 4.56 -4.14 4.11
CA THR A 35 5.31 -2.95 4.54
C THR A 35 5.52 -1.94 3.43
N GLY A 36 5.72 -0.70 3.87
CA GLY A 36 6.30 0.36 3.05
C GLY A 36 7.45 1.07 3.76
N SER A 37 8.26 1.78 2.98
CA SER A 37 9.41 2.56 3.44
C SER A 37 9.37 3.97 2.85
N THR A 38 10.00 4.93 3.55
CA THR A 38 10.23 6.28 2.99
C THR A 38 11.39 6.34 1.99
N HIS A 39 11.99 5.21 1.62
CA HIS A 39 13.13 5.18 0.70
C HIS A 39 13.13 3.93 -0.18
N ARG A 40 13.81 2.86 0.25
CA ARG A 40 13.90 1.59 -0.47
C ARG A 40 13.19 0.50 0.32
N GLY A 41 12.42 -0.29 -0.43
CA GLY A 41 11.75 -1.49 0.07
C GLY A 41 10.28 -1.27 0.33
N HIS A 42 9.46 -2.00 -0.42
CA HIS A 42 8.07 -2.29 -0.07
C HIS A 42 7.93 -3.78 -0.28
N PHE A 43 7.81 -4.51 0.82
CA PHE A 43 7.83 -5.96 0.78
C PHE A 43 6.61 -6.52 1.49
N MET A 44 6.32 -7.76 1.15
CA MET A 44 5.44 -8.61 1.93
C MET A 44 6.13 -9.92 2.30
N TRP A 45 5.86 -10.42 3.50
CA TRP A 45 6.37 -11.70 4.00
C TRP A 45 5.22 -12.61 4.35
N SER A 46 5.33 -13.88 3.99
CA SER A 46 4.40 -14.90 4.48
C SER A 46 4.65 -15.14 5.97
N ILE A 47 3.59 -15.18 6.77
CA ILE A 47 3.67 -15.51 8.20
C ILE A 47 3.98 -17.00 8.40
N GLN A 48 3.42 -17.86 7.54
CA GLN A 48 3.67 -19.31 7.60
C GLN A 48 5.09 -19.70 7.14
N ASN A 49 5.65 -18.93 6.20
CA ASN A 49 7.04 -19.09 5.76
C ASN A 49 7.72 -17.72 5.70
N PRO A 50 8.33 -17.26 6.82
CA PRO A 50 8.92 -15.93 6.94
C PRO A 50 10.07 -15.65 5.97
N TYR A 51 10.68 -16.69 5.40
CA TYR A 51 11.71 -16.57 4.37
C TYR A 51 11.13 -16.27 2.98
N LYS A 52 9.82 -16.54 2.77
CA LYS A 52 9.10 -16.12 1.57
C LYS A 52 8.81 -14.62 1.64
N ARG A 53 9.76 -13.83 1.12
CA ARG A 53 9.65 -12.39 0.93
C ARG A 53 9.39 -12.06 -0.53
N LEU A 54 8.39 -11.22 -0.79
CA LEU A 54 8.08 -10.68 -2.11
C LEU A 54 8.25 -9.17 -2.10
N GLY A 55 8.86 -8.61 -3.15
CA GLY A 55 8.81 -7.17 -3.41
C GLY A 55 7.46 -6.77 -4.00
N VAL A 56 7.04 -5.53 -3.77
CA VAL A 56 5.86 -4.94 -4.40
C VAL A 56 6.30 -4.13 -5.61
N ALA A 57 5.73 -4.42 -6.78
CA ALA A 57 6.04 -3.74 -8.03
C ALA A 57 5.66 -2.27 -7.95
N LYS A 58 6.58 -1.37 -8.26
CA LYS A 58 6.28 0.06 -8.33
C LYS A 58 5.56 0.36 -9.65
N PRO A 59 4.60 1.30 -9.67
CA PRO A 59 4.10 1.84 -10.93
C PRO A 59 5.25 2.34 -11.80
N GLU A 60 5.10 2.16 -13.12
CA GLU A 60 6.03 2.59 -14.18
C GLU A 60 7.42 1.92 -14.19
N SER A 61 7.93 1.46 -13.04
CA SER A 61 9.30 0.96 -12.88
C SER A 61 9.39 -0.50 -12.41
N GLY A 62 8.24 -1.14 -12.17
CA GLY A 62 8.14 -2.58 -11.91
C GLY A 62 8.94 -3.05 -10.70
N ILE A 63 9.52 -4.25 -10.81
CA ILE A 63 10.28 -4.91 -9.73
C ILE A 63 11.77 -4.83 -10.04
N TYR A 64 12.55 -4.28 -9.11
CA TYR A 64 14.01 -4.25 -9.26
C TYR A 64 14.63 -5.57 -8.80
N ASN A 65 15.44 -6.18 -9.66
CA ASN A 65 16.24 -7.36 -9.35
C ASN A 65 17.69 -6.94 -9.00
N ASN A 66 18.13 -7.30 -7.79
CA ASN A 66 19.46 -6.95 -7.30
C ASN A 66 20.60 -7.74 -7.95
N GLU A 67 20.34 -8.94 -8.46
CA GLU A 67 21.35 -9.82 -9.07
C GLU A 67 21.64 -9.35 -10.49
N THR A 68 20.59 -9.15 -11.29
CA THR A 68 20.70 -8.73 -12.69
C THR A 68 20.88 -7.21 -12.85
N LYS A 69 20.72 -6.44 -11.78
CA LYS A 69 20.71 -4.96 -11.78
C LYS A 69 19.69 -4.37 -12.76
N SER A 70 18.60 -5.08 -13.02
CA SER A 70 17.57 -4.70 -13.99
C SER A 70 16.19 -4.59 -13.34
N ARG A 71 15.25 -3.98 -14.07
CA ARG A 71 13.85 -3.89 -13.68
C ARG A 71 13.01 -4.81 -14.54
N ASP A 72 12.28 -5.71 -13.88
CA ASP A 72 11.19 -6.44 -14.53
C ASP A 72 9.98 -5.52 -14.62
N THR A 73 9.58 -5.19 -15.84
CA THR A 73 8.40 -4.37 -16.17
C THR A 73 7.34 -5.17 -16.93
N SER A 74 7.53 -6.48 -17.10
CA SER A 74 6.75 -7.34 -17.99
C SER A 74 5.26 -7.42 -17.67
N LYS A 75 4.88 -7.17 -16.41
CA LYS A 75 3.49 -7.22 -15.92
C LYS A 75 2.98 -5.87 -15.41
N LEU A 76 3.59 -4.77 -15.84
CA LEU A 76 3.03 -3.45 -15.57
C LEU A 76 1.68 -3.30 -16.27
N LEU A 77 0.73 -2.69 -15.55
CA LEU A 77 -0.57 -2.36 -16.11
C LEU A 77 -0.53 -0.95 -16.70
N PRO A 78 -1.08 -0.73 -17.90
CA PRO A 78 -1.26 0.62 -18.43
C PRO A 78 -2.21 1.41 -17.51
N ILE A 79 -2.02 2.73 -17.47
CA ILE A 79 -2.94 3.61 -16.76
C ILE A 79 -4.28 3.61 -17.51
N PRO A 80 -5.41 3.28 -16.85
CA PRO A 80 -6.73 3.34 -17.48
C PRO A 80 -7.02 4.74 -18.02
N GLN A 81 -7.70 4.84 -19.19
CA GLN A 81 -7.99 6.12 -19.84
C GLN A 81 -8.68 7.14 -18.92
N LYS A 82 -9.59 6.67 -18.05
CA LYS A 82 -10.26 7.52 -17.04
C LYS A 82 -9.32 8.23 -16.07
N PHE A 83 -8.06 7.79 -16.00
CA PHE A 83 -7.01 8.33 -15.13
C PHE A 83 -5.86 8.97 -15.90
N GLU A 84 -5.95 9.14 -17.23
CA GLU A 84 -4.83 9.61 -18.08
C GLU A 84 -4.22 10.96 -17.64
N LYS A 85 -5.02 11.83 -17.01
CA LYS A 85 -4.61 13.16 -16.54
C LYS A 85 -4.21 13.18 -15.07
N LEU A 86 -4.30 12.05 -14.38
CA LEU A 86 -4.05 11.96 -12.95
C LEU A 86 -2.64 11.43 -12.70
N GLN A 87 -1.94 12.03 -11.74
CA GLN A 87 -0.61 11.60 -11.37
C GLN A 87 -0.67 10.29 -10.56
N THR A 88 0.14 9.34 -10.99
CA THR A 88 0.32 8.03 -10.34
C THR A 88 1.26 8.14 -9.14
N ALA A 89 0.91 7.42 -8.08
CA ALA A 89 1.80 7.21 -6.94
C ALA A 89 3.09 6.49 -7.38
N LYS A 90 4.23 7.12 -7.14
CA LYS A 90 5.54 6.53 -7.50
C LYS A 90 6.05 5.57 -6.45
N LEU A 91 5.42 5.56 -5.25
CA LEU A 91 5.80 4.72 -4.12
C LEU A 91 7.28 4.89 -3.76
N PHE A 92 7.72 6.15 -3.64
CA PHE A 92 9.05 6.47 -3.10
C PHE A 92 9.00 6.67 -1.58
N GLU A 93 8.00 7.40 -1.09
CA GLU A 93 7.86 7.71 0.32
C GLU A 93 6.56 7.13 0.91
N VAL A 94 6.49 5.81 1.09
CA VAL A 94 5.27 5.17 1.62
C VAL A 94 5.13 5.42 3.11
N LEU A 95 4.01 6.02 3.50
CA LEU A 95 3.69 6.40 4.88
C LEU A 95 2.73 5.42 5.54
N SER A 96 1.82 4.83 4.76
CA SER A 96 0.80 3.92 5.31
C SER A 96 0.46 2.77 4.37
N VAL A 97 0.03 1.67 4.99
CA VAL A 97 -0.58 0.51 4.32
C VAL A 97 -2.06 0.50 4.69
N GLY A 98 -2.93 0.55 3.69
CA GLY A 98 -4.38 0.43 3.85
C GLY A 98 -4.87 -0.89 3.30
N PHE A 99 -5.39 -1.78 4.14
CA PHE A 99 -6.08 -2.98 3.68
C PHE A 99 -7.50 -2.63 3.27
N LEU A 100 -7.91 -3.07 2.08
CA LEU A 100 -9.23 -2.83 1.51
C LEU A 100 -10.14 -4.07 1.66
N SER A 101 -9.53 -5.26 1.71
CA SER A 101 -10.16 -6.54 2.01
C SER A 101 -9.21 -7.42 2.81
N ASP A 102 -9.54 -8.69 3.02
CA ASP A 102 -8.66 -9.65 3.70
C ASP A 102 -7.28 -9.81 3.03
N LYS A 103 -7.17 -9.45 1.75
CA LYS A 103 -5.95 -9.64 0.95
C LYS A 103 -5.60 -8.43 0.11
N ASP A 104 -6.57 -7.62 -0.31
CA ASP A 104 -6.30 -6.46 -1.14
C ASP A 104 -5.84 -5.29 -0.28
N PHE A 105 -4.83 -4.57 -0.76
CA PHE A 105 -4.25 -3.43 -0.06
C PHE A 105 -3.73 -2.38 -1.02
N ILE A 106 -3.54 -1.17 -0.49
CA ILE A 106 -2.88 -0.06 -1.15
C ILE A 106 -1.72 0.44 -0.31
N LEU A 107 -0.71 0.98 -0.98
CA LEU A 107 0.37 1.73 -0.36
C LEU A 107 0.11 3.22 -0.60
N ILE A 108 0.10 4.00 0.48
CA ILE A 108 -0.17 5.44 0.44
C ILE A 108 1.17 6.15 0.65
N ASP A 109 1.64 6.82 -0.41
CA ASP A 109 2.85 7.62 -0.36
C ASP A 109 2.59 9.08 0.03
N ARG A 110 3.66 9.78 0.38
CA ARG A 110 3.65 11.17 0.84
C ARG A 110 3.23 12.17 -0.24
N ASP A 111 3.41 11.81 -1.51
CA ASP A 111 3.12 12.68 -2.64
C ASP A 111 1.63 13.03 -2.67
N ARG A 112 1.31 14.31 -2.48
CA ARG A 112 -0.07 14.81 -2.44
C ARG A 112 -0.68 14.94 -3.82
N ASN A 113 0.16 15.06 -4.83
CA ASN A 113 -0.28 15.15 -6.21
C ASN A 113 -0.60 13.75 -6.76
N ALA A 114 -0.05 12.69 -6.15
CA ALA A 114 -0.43 11.32 -6.44
C ALA A 114 -1.91 11.07 -6.09
N ARG A 115 -2.74 11.10 -7.13
CA ARG A 115 -4.18 10.84 -7.07
C ARG A 115 -4.46 9.35 -7.19
N ILE A 116 -3.82 8.68 -8.15
CA ILE A 116 -4.09 7.29 -8.44
C ILE A 116 -3.05 6.37 -7.82
N HIS A 117 -3.54 5.33 -7.14
CA HIS A 117 -2.74 4.35 -6.41
C HIS A 117 -3.03 2.95 -6.94
N PRO A 118 -2.00 2.11 -7.10
CA PRO A 118 -2.20 0.70 -7.43
C PRO A 118 -2.84 -0.06 -6.25
N ILE A 119 -3.78 -0.96 -6.57
CA ILE A 119 -4.23 -2.03 -5.67
C ILE A 119 -3.33 -3.24 -5.86
N TYR A 120 -2.95 -3.87 -4.76
CA TYR A 120 -2.24 -5.15 -4.74
C TYR A 120 -3.07 -6.19 -3.99
N THR A 121 -2.72 -7.46 -4.19
CA THR A 121 -3.24 -8.58 -3.41
C THR A 121 -2.07 -9.29 -2.73
N THR A 122 -2.18 -9.59 -1.44
CA THR A 122 -1.13 -10.31 -0.71
C THR A 122 -0.78 -11.65 -1.36
N GLY A 123 0.52 -11.95 -1.43
CA GLY A 123 1.05 -13.12 -2.13
C GLY A 123 1.33 -12.90 -3.61
N ASP A 124 1.00 -11.72 -4.14
CA ASP A 124 1.38 -11.30 -5.49
C ASP A 124 2.14 -9.98 -5.45
N SER A 125 3.26 -9.92 -6.16
CA SER A 125 4.08 -8.72 -6.30
C SER A 125 3.45 -7.65 -7.19
N TRP A 126 2.53 -8.05 -8.07
CA TRP A 126 2.03 -7.19 -9.13
C TRP A 126 0.69 -6.55 -8.80
N MET A 127 0.54 -5.31 -9.26
CA MET A 127 -0.70 -4.54 -9.12
C MET A 127 -1.85 -5.20 -9.90
N LYS A 128 -3.07 -5.00 -9.41
CA LYS A 128 -4.30 -5.54 -9.99
C LYS A 128 -5.07 -4.52 -10.82
N THR A 129 -5.06 -3.27 -10.36
CA THR A 129 -5.69 -2.12 -11.01
C THR A 129 -5.22 -0.85 -10.30
N TYR A 130 -5.75 0.30 -10.70
CA TYR A 130 -5.55 1.60 -10.05
C TYR A 130 -6.86 2.10 -9.42
N VAL A 131 -6.74 2.88 -8.35
CA VAL A 131 -7.86 3.58 -7.69
C VAL A 131 -7.51 5.04 -7.45
N ASP A 132 -8.52 5.90 -7.48
CA ASP A 132 -8.37 7.33 -7.20
C ASP A 132 -8.64 7.60 -5.71
N LEU A 133 -7.66 8.17 -5.01
CA LEU A 133 -7.80 8.62 -3.63
C LEU A 133 -8.31 10.06 -3.52
N GLY A 134 -8.64 10.69 -4.64
CA GLY A 134 -9.13 12.06 -4.70
C GLY A 134 -8.08 13.09 -4.29
N ASP A 135 -8.44 14.37 -4.41
CA ASP A 135 -7.56 15.46 -4.01
C ASP A 135 -7.24 15.40 -2.51
N ARG A 136 -5.96 15.45 -2.17
CA ARG A 136 -5.49 15.57 -0.78
C ARG A 136 -5.18 17.03 -0.49
N ARG A 137 -6.23 17.80 -0.18
CA ARG A 137 -6.11 19.22 0.19
C ARG A 137 -5.31 19.35 1.49
N GLY A 138 -4.44 20.35 1.63
CA GLY A 138 -3.72 20.65 2.88
C GLY A 138 -2.27 21.10 2.70
N SER A 139 -1.81 21.98 3.58
CA SER A 139 -0.47 22.61 3.52
C SER A 139 0.65 21.80 4.17
N SER A 140 0.37 20.94 5.16
CA SER A 140 1.40 20.20 5.91
C SER A 140 1.48 18.72 5.51
N GLN A 141 2.60 18.31 4.91
CA GLN A 141 2.94 16.94 4.49
C GLN A 141 3.06 15.91 5.64
N SER A 142 3.07 16.34 6.91
CA SER A 142 3.49 15.49 8.03
C SER A 142 2.42 14.55 8.61
N ASN A 143 1.12 14.77 8.35
CA ASN A 143 0.03 14.12 9.08
C ASN A 143 -0.83 13.15 8.24
N LEU A 144 -0.27 12.58 7.17
CA LEU A 144 -0.99 11.56 6.38
C LEU A 144 -1.17 10.29 7.21
N SER A 145 -2.40 10.01 7.59
CA SER A 145 -2.82 8.81 8.30
C SER A 145 -3.92 8.11 7.51
N ALA A 146 -3.96 6.78 7.63
CA ALA A 146 -5.02 6.00 7.03
C ALA A 146 -5.51 4.93 8.00
N GLY A 147 -6.82 4.84 8.14
CA GLY A 147 -7.54 3.78 8.82
C GLY A 147 -8.28 2.91 7.82
N SER A 148 -8.55 1.65 8.17
CA SER A 148 -9.37 0.78 7.34
C SER A 148 -10.18 -0.19 8.18
N SER A 149 -11.33 -0.57 7.66
CA SER A 149 -12.14 -1.71 8.11
C SER A 149 -12.33 -2.64 6.92
N PRO A 150 -11.42 -3.61 6.71
CA PRO A 150 -11.45 -4.47 5.52
C PRO A 150 -12.71 -5.34 5.41
N LYS A 151 -13.26 -5.79 6.55
CA LYS A 151 -14.53 -6.53 6.59
C LYS A 151 -15.72 -5.69 6.10
N ALA A 152 -15.70 -4.38 6.36
CA ALA A 152 -16.72 -3.46 5.89
C ALA A 152 -16.40 -2.85 4.51
N GLY A 153 -15.21 -3.16 3.96
CA GLY A 153 -14.70 -2.51 2.75
C GLY A 153 -14.54 -1.00 2.93
N ILE A 154 -14.15 -0.51 4.11
CA ILE A 154 -13.99 0.94 4.35
C ILE A 154 -12.51 1.31 4.44
N LEU A 155 -12.13 2.37 3.74
CA LEU A 155 -10.86 3.07 3.88
C LEU A 155 -11.13 4.52 4.30
N VAL A 156 -10.37 5.02 5.27
CA VAL A 156 -10.39 6.43 5.69
C VAL A 156 -8.99 6.97 5.56
N ILE A 157 -8.83 8.12 4.91
CA ILE A 157 -7.55 8.82 4.77
C ILE A 157 -7.68 10.26 5.24
N SER A 158 -6.64 10.79 5.88
CA SER A 158 -6.59 12.23 6.15
C SER A 158 -6.34 13.03 4.88
N GLN A 159 -7.03 14.17 4.76
CA GLN A 159 -6.92 15.12 3.66
C GLN A 159 -6.80 16.54 4.23
N GLY A 160 -5.63 16.86 4.79
CA GLY A 160 -5.37 18.20 5.33
C GLY A 160 -6.11 18.46 6.64
N SER A 161 -7.12 19.34 6.60
CA SER A 161 -8.00 19.64 7.74
C SER A 161 -9.05 18.56 7.99
N GLY A 162 -9.35 17.75 6.97
CA GLY A 162 -10.45 16.82 6.99
C GLY A 162 -10.06 15.36 6.78
N ILE A 163 -11.09 14.53 6.56
CA ILE A 163 -10.93 13.11 6.23
C ILE A 163 -11.83 12.76 5.05
N ALA A 164 -11.36 11.85 4.20
CA ALA A 164 -12.15 11.23 3.16
C ALA A 164 -12.38 9.75 3.46
N VAL A 165 -13.62 9.32 3.27
CA VAL A 165 -14.07 7.95 3.49
C VAL A 165 -14.43 7.33 2.16
N PHE A 166 -13.92 6.12 1.95
CA PHE A 166 -14.09 5.35 0.73
C PHE A 166 -14.70 3.99 1.02
N ARG A 167 -15.54 3.53 0.10
CA ARG A 167 -16.06 2.17 0.03
C ARG A 167 -15.32 1.39 -1.05
N TYR A 168 -14.79 0.24 -0.68
CA TYR A 168 -14.14 -0.70 -1.56
C TYR A 168 -15.11 -1.79 -2.00
N HIS A 169 -15.23 -1.96 -3.31
CA HIS A 169 -16.04 -2.99 -3.94
C HIS A 169 -15.13 -4.13 -4.38
N SER A 170 -15.00 -5.17 -3.55
CA SER A 170 -14.01 -6.25 -3.76
C SER A 170 -14.21 -7.03 -5.07
N ALA A 171 -15.45 -7.17 -5.53
CA ALA A 171 -15.79 -7.85 -6.77
C ALA A 171 -15.27 -7.12 -8.02
N THR A 172 -15.32 -5.78 -8.03
CA THR A 172 -14.89 -4.94 -9.15
C THR A 172 -13.50 -4.33 -8.96
N LYS A 173 -12.96 -4.40 -7.74
CA LYS A 173 -11.75 -3.70 -7.29
C LYS A 173 -11.82 -2.18 -7.47
N GLU A 174 -13.02 -1.63 -7.31
CA GLU A 174 -13.23 -0.19 -7.36
C GLU A 174 -13.26 0.41 -5.96
N LEU A 175 -12.83 1.67 -5.86
CA LEU A 175 -12.82 2.44 -4.63
C LEU A 175 -13.66 3.70 -4.86
N GLU A 176 -14.83 3.72 -4.24
CA GLU A 176 -15.82 4.79 -4.33
C GLU A 176 -15.62 5.75 -3.17
N LYS A 177 -15.51 7.05 -3.44
CA LYS A 177 -15.52 8.07 -2.39
C LYS A 177 -16.96 8.30 -1.94
N ILE A 178 -17.26 8.00 -0.68
CA ILE A 178 -18.63 8.07 -0.15
C ILE A 178 -18.87 9.26 0.79
N TRP A 179 -17.81 9.85 1.35
CA TRP A 179 -17.94 11.02 2.22
C TRP A 179 -16.62 11.78 2.36
N VAL A 180 -16.72 13.10 2.57
CA VAL A 180 -15.61 14.00 2.90
C VAL A 180 -16.08 14.96 3.99
N ALA A 181 -15.30 15.10 5.06
CA ALA A 181 -15.37 16.25 5.96
C ALA A 181 -14.28 17.25 5.59
N ASP A 182 -14.60 18.53 5.68
CA ASP A 182 -13.66 19.66 5.58
C ASP A 182 -13.09 20.04 6.96
#